data_AF-A0A3C0SZ62-F1
#
_entry.id   AF-A0A3C0SZ62-F1
#
_cell.length_a   1.000
_cell.length_b   1.000
_cell.length_c   1.000
_cell.angle_alpha   90.00
_cell.angle_beta   90.00
_cell.angle_gamma   90.00
#
_symmetry.space_group_name_H-M   'P 1'
#
loop_
_entity.id
_entity.type
_entity.pdbx_description
1 polymer ?
#
loop_
_entity_poly.entity_id
_entity_poly.type
_entity_poly.pdbx_seq_one_letter_code
_entity_poly.pdbx_strand_id
1 'polypeptide(L)'
;MIKKILKSRLFFPLLILAVVCLFFSFNANKYYRFPVIDYIEPAVAYPGETITIIGAHFGDSRKGAEVRIAGERPLSYSYRLWSDNEIIVEVPSDVGSGMVTVNGRRGISNSVLFTNREHIPVILTGPQKPGYPYMEHVEPVNGAVGSMITLSGLNFGHERGVAAVYFTAAGIADAVSSQNTLSGMIECSEIDYDYESWDEQQINVYIPDGASSGNIRIKTDRGISNALYFEVTGNAGTKSFGDKMGFQVEYGIDVSGAESDVGNDAENTASNGLDLWVPAVRHDLSQRNVETVTEPLPLWDNYLGLMRYHFDALVPGETYKVSVKSWLERHAIETRIVSSRVKTLYNEERKLYRIYTAAETMIPSENADIITAAAKAAGRERNPFLKARAIYKYLLKNLEYKTKPSSSSVIKNLADGEADSYSYSILFAAMCRASGIPARPKAGILVYNNKQSINHYWAEFYIEGFGWIPVDTALGDGARFGNFPIDEEIDPVEYYFGNLDCHHITLTKGIVPVKQIDPQGRISGRKGLYSLQTIYEESTGLSSYSSYWRAVRIIDWW
;
A
#
# COMPACT_ATOMS: atom_id res chain seq x y z
N MET A 1 -61.97 35.32 -69.68
CA MET A 1 -62.57 34.45 -68.65
C MET A 1 -63.05 35.22 -67.42
N ILE A 2 -62.22 36.13 -66.86
CA ILE A 2 -62.53 36.89 -65.63
C ILE A 2 -63.79 37.78 -65.72
N LYS A 3 -64.04 38.45 -66.86
CA LYS A 3 -65.24 39.30 -67.06
C LYS A 3 -66.58 38.53 -67.04
N LYS A 4 -66.60 37.22 -67.32
CA LYS A 4 -67.82 36.39 -67.28
C LYS A 4 -68.15 35.95 -65.85
N ILE A 5 -67.14 35.80 -65.00
CA ILE A 5 -67.28 35.38 -63.61
C ILE A 5 -67.84 36.54 -62.76
N LEU A 6 -67.39 37.79 -62.99
CA LEU A 6 -67.89 38.98 -62.27
C LEU A 6 -69.37 39.35 -62.55
N LYS A 7 -69.96 38.91 -63.67
CA LYS A 7 -71.38 39.15 -64.02
C LYS A 7 -72.33 38.02 -63.59
N SER A 8 -71.80 36.96 -62.98
CA SER A 8 -72.59 35.87 -62.44
C SER A 8 -73.40 36.35 -61.23
N ARG A 9 -74.71 36.08 -61.20
CA ARG A 9 -75.58 36.34 -60.03
C ARG A 9 -75.08 35.65 -58.74
N LEU A 10 -74.16 34.69 -58.87
CA LEU A 10 -73.57 33.93 -57.75
C LEU A 10 -72.19 34.45 -57.30
N PHE A 11 -71.55 35.38 -58.01
CA PHE A 11 -70.19 35.84 -57.69
C PHE A 11 -70.12 36.66 -56.39
N PHE A 12 -71.00 37.65 -56.24
CA PHE A 12 -71.09 38.45 -55.02
C PHE A 12 -71.41 37.61 -53.76
N PRO A 13 -72.41 36.69 -53.77
CA PRO A 13 -72.68 35.86 -52.59
C PRO A 13 -71.54 34.88 -52.28
N LEU A 14 -70.84 34.32 -53.27
CA LEU A 14 -69.66 33.48 -53.04
C LEU A 14 -68.46 34.27 -52.49
N LEU A 15 -68.25 35.50 -52.95
CA LEU A 15 -67.20 36.39 -52.44
C LEU A 15 -67.50 36.79 -50.98
N ILE A 16 -68.76 37.12 -50.67
CA ILE A 16 -69.19 37.41 -49.29
C ILE A 16 -69.01 36.17 -48.41
N LEU A 17 -69.40 34.98 -48.88
CA LEU A 17 -69.18 33.74 -48.15
C LEU A 17 -67.69 33.48 -47.91
N ALA A 18 -66.83 33.68 -48.91
CA ALA A 18 -65.38 33.52 -48.76
C ALA A 18 -64.79 34.53 -47.77
N VAL A 19 -65.25 35.79 -47.77
CA VAL A 19 -64.84 36.82 -46.81
C VAL A 19 -65.35 36.49 -45.40
N VAL A 20 -66.58 35.99 -45.26
CA VAL A 20 -67.13 35.54 -43.98
C VAL A 20 -66.37 34.31 -43.48
N CYS A 21 -66.04 33.34 -44.33
CA CYS A 21 -65.22 32.19 -43.96
C CYS A 21 -63.80 32.63 -43.56
N LEU A 22 -63.15 33.53 -44.30
CA LEU A 22 -61.85 34.09 -43.92
C LEU A 22 -61.93 34.87 -42.61
N PHE A 23 -62.99 35.64 -42.39
CA PHE A 23 -63.24 36.35 -41.14
C PHE A 23 -63.47 35.37 -39.99
N PHE A 24 -64.25 34.30 -40.19
CA PHE A 24 -64.45 33.25 -39.19
C PHE A 24 -63.19 32.43 -38.93
N SER A 25 -62.38 32.10 -39.94
CA SER A 25 -61.11 31.39 -39.78
C SER A 25 -60.06 32.26 -39.08
N PHE A 26 -60.00 33.56 -39.41
CA PHE A 26 -59.08 34.51 -38.77
C PHE A 26 -59.50 34.82 -37.33
N ASN A 27 -60.80 34.92 -37.06
CA ASN A 27 -61.30 35.06 -35.69
C ASN A 27 -61.15 33.75 -34.90
N ALA A 28 -61.47 32.58 -35.47
CA ALA A 28 -61.29 31.30 -34.79
C ALA A 28 -59.83 31.07 -34.36
N ASN A 29 -58.85 31.43 -35.19
CA ASN A 29 -57.42 31.32 -34.84
C ASN A 29 -56.97 32.33 -33.76
N LYS A 30 -57.72 33.42 -33.56
CA LYS A 30 -57.50 34.40 -32.49
C LYS A 30 -58.21 34.00 -31.17
N TYR A 31 -59.26 33.19 -31.24
CA TYR A 31 -60.07 32.77 -30.09
C TYR A 31 -59.73 31.37 -29.53
N TYR A 32 -59.00 30.53 -30.28
CA TYR A 32 -58.63 29.17 -29.87
C TYR A 32 -57.10 28.98 -29.84
N ARG A 33 -56.46 29.46 -28.77
CA ARG A 33 -55.05 29.12 -28.48
C ARG A 33 -54.97 28.39 -27.15
N PHE A 34 -54.31 27.23 -27.16
CA PHE A 34 -53.95 26.47 -25.96
C PHE A 34 -52.86 27.22 -25.19
N PRO A 35 -52.81 27.10 -23.86
CA PRO A 35 -51.69 27.65 -23.09
C PRO A 35 -50.37 26.98 -23.52
N VAL A 36 -49.28 27.74 -23.54
CA VAL A 36 -47.94 27.23 -23.88
C VAL A 36 -46.96 27.72 -22.83
N ILE A 37 -46.13 26.82 -22.29
CA ILE A 37 -45.02 27.15 -21.40
C ILE A 37 -43.75 27.20 -22.24
N ASP A 38 -43.04 28.33 -22.20
CA ASP A 38 -41.73 28.46 -22.83
C ASP A 38 -40.64 27.90 -21.91
N TYR A 39 -40.63 28.33 -20.65
CA TYR A 39 -39.72 27.83 -19.62
C TYR A 39 -40.26 28.11 -18.20
N ILE A 40 -39.61 27.50 -17.22
CA ILE A 40 -39.83 27.76 -15.80
C ILE A 40 -38.52 28.19 -15.15
N GLU A 41 -38.60 29.15 -14.22
CA GLU A 41 -37.42 29.67 -13.50
C GLU A 41 -37.72 29.88 -12.01
N PRO A 42 -36.94 29.26 -11.10
CA PRO A 42 -35.93 28.25 -11.38
C PRO A 42 -36.55 26.90 -11.79
N ALA A 43 -35.87 26.13 -12.66
CA ALA A 43 -36.29 24.77 -13.02
C ALA A 43 -35.99 23.71 -11.94
N VAL A 44 -35.16 24.07 -10.95
CA VAL A 44 -34.81 23.27 -9.78
C VAL A 44 -35.06 24.12 -8.53
N ALA A 45 -35.97 23.69 -7.66
CA ALA A 45 -36.34 24.44 -6.45
C ALA A 45 -36.65 23.51 -5.27
N TYR A 46 -36.62 24.05 -4.06
CA TYR A 46 -37.13 23.40 -2.86
C TYR A 46 -38.67 23.54 -2.76
N PRO A 47 -39.37 22.59 -2.11
CA PRO A 47 -40.75 22.81 -1.70
C PRO A 47 -40.88 24.09 -0.85
N GLY A 48 -41.89 24.93 -1.13
CA GLY A 48 -42.08 26.23 -0.50
C GLY A 48 -41.37 27.41 -1.19
N GLU A 49 -40.46 27.17 -2.14
CA GLU A 49 -39.92 28.23 -3.00
C GLU A 49 -40.91 28.58 -4.12
N THR A 50 -40.78 29.78 -4.70
CA THR A 50 -41.61 30.20 -5.83
C THR A 50 -40.93 29.89 -7.16
N ILE A 51 -41.68 29.30 -8.08
CA ILE A 51 -41.28 29.20 -9.49
C ILE A 51 -42.09 30.18 -10.35
N THR A 52 -41.44 30.74 -11.35
CA THR A 52 -42.05 31.58 -12.37
C THR A 52 -42.20 30.76 -13.65
N ILE A 53 -43.42 30.69 -14.17
CA ILE A 53 -43.76 30.00 -15.41
C ILE A 53 -44.00 31.08 -16.46
N ILE A 54 -43.13 31.13 -17.47
CA ILE A 54 -43.21 32.09 -18.57
C ILE A 54 -43.73 31.37 -19.81
N GLY A 55 -44.63 32.02 -20.52
CA GLY A 55 -45.20 31.49 -21.75
C GLY A 55 -46.27 32.40 -22.34
N ALA A 56 -47.30 31.80 -22.92
CA ALA A 56 -48.39 32.54 -23.56
C ALA A 56 -49.74 31.84 -23.39
N HIS A 57 -50.82 32.62 -23.47
CA HIS A 57 -52.20 32.14 -23.51
C HIS A 57 -52.67 31.47 -22.21
N PHE A 58 -52.12 31.87 -21.07
CA PHE A 58 -52.57 31.45 -19.74
C PHE A 58 -53.87 32.12 -19.28
N GLY A 59 -54.25 33.23 -19.94
CA GLY A 59 -55.39 34.08 -19.60
C GLY A 59 -55.08 35.12 -18.53
N ASP A 60 -55.73 36.29 -18.61
CA ASP A 60 -55.50 37.45 -17.73
C ASP A 60 -55.82 37.23 -16.23
N SER A 61 -56.39 36.08 -15.88
CA SER A 61 -56.68 35.70 -14.50
C SER A 61 -56.99 34.20 -14.42
N ARG A 62 -56.70 33.60 -13.25
CA ARG A 62 -56.84 32.16 -13.04
C ARG A 62 -58.22 31.61 -13.42
N LYS A 63 -59.33 32.21 -12.97
CA LYS A 63 -60.73 31.82 -13.33
C LYS A 63 -60.97 30.29 -13.39
N GLY A 64 -60.37 29.51 -12.50
CA GLY A 64 -60.50 28.04 -12.46
C GLY A 64 -59.42 27.24 -13.20
N ALA A 65 -58.48 27.90 -13.88
CA ALA A 65 -57.25 27.29 -14.38
C ALA A 65 -56.32 26.89 -13.21
N GLU A 66 -55.44 25.92 -13.43
CA GLU A 66 -54.50 25.44 -12.41
C GLU A 66 -53.16 25.10 -13.04
N VAL A 67 -52.08 25.30 -12.28
CA VAL A 67 -50.79 24.68 -12.56
C VAL A 67 -50.79 23.28 -11.95
N ARG A 68 -50.14 22.33 -12.61
CA ARG A 68 -49.75 21.04 -12.01
C ARG A 68 -48.23 20.93 -12.03
N ILE A 69 -47.65 20.54 -10.90
CA ILE A 69 -46.20 20.33 -10.75
C ILE A 69 -46.01 18.87 -10.33
N ALA A 70 -45.36 18.06 -11.18
CA ALA A 70 -45.20 16.62 -10.95
C ALA A 70 -46.51 15.87 -10.65
N GLY A 71 -47.62 16.31 -11.23
CA GLY A 71 -48.97 15.77 -11.01
C GLY A 71 -49.74 16.42 -9.86
N GLU A 72 -49.04 17.09 -8.93
CA GLU A 72 -49.62 17.76 -7.77
C GLU A 72 -50.20 19.13 -8.10
N ARG A 73 -51.25 19.53 -7.37
CA ARG A 73 -51.96 20.79 -7.57
C ARG A 73 -51.60 21.78 -6.46
N PRO A 74 -50.95 22.93 -6.77
CA PRO A 74 -50.73 23.99 -5.80
C PRO A 74 -52.05 24.55 -5.25
N LEU A 75 -52.04 24.86 -3.95
CA LEU A 75 -53.17 25.43 -3.24
C LEU A 75 -53.47 26.84 -3.74
N SER A 76 -54.71 27.31 -3.53
CA SER A 76 -55.13 28.57 -4.15
C SER A 76 -54.40 29.81 -3.66
N TYR A 77 -53.88 29.78 -2.42
CA TYR A 77 -53.08 30.88 -1.85
C TYR A 77 -51.62 30.88 -2.34
N SER A 78 -51.13 29.77 -2.93
CA SER A 78 -49.74 29.62 -3.40
C SER A 78 -49.46 30.42 -4.68
N TYR A 79 -50.49 30.89 -5.37
CA TYR A 79 -50.35 31.70 -6.58
C TYR A 79 -50.11 33.16 -6.20
N ARG A 80 -48.93 33.67 -6.53
CA ARG A 80 -48.52 35.07 -6.27
C ARG A 80 -48.89 35.99 -7.43
N LEU A 81 -48.85 35.47 -8.66
CA LEU A 81 -49.19 36.20 -9.88
C LEU A 81 -49.82 35.24 -10.90
N TRP A 82 -50.81 35.74 -11.64
CA TRP A 82 -51.33 35.07 -12.84
C TRP A 82 -51.69 36.12 -13.88
N SER A 83 -51.04 36.05 -15.04
CA SER A 83 -51.31 36.86 -16.23
C SER A 83 -51.31 35.99 -17.48
N ASP A 84 -51.58 36.56 -18.66
CA ASP A 84 -51.60 35.78 -19.91
C ASP A 84 -50.24 35.15 -20.26
N ASN A 85 -49.14 35.73 -19.78
CA ASN A 85 -47.78 35.33 -20.16
C ASN A 85 -46.89 34.89 -18.99
N GLU A 86 -47.36 35.06 -17.75
CA GLU A 86 -46.56 34.80 -16.55
C GLU A 86 -47.44 34.29 -15.41
N ILE A 87 -47.00 33.21 -14.77
CA ILE A 87 -47.60 32.68 -13.54
C ILE A 87 -46.49 32.51 -12.50
N ILE A 88 -46.65 33.11 -11.33
CA ILE A 88 -45.75 32.90 -10.18
C ILE A 88 -46.50 32.07 -9.15
N VAL A 89 -45.96 30.89 -8.83
CA VAL A 89 -46.60 29.94 -7.92
C VAL A 89 -45.57 29.30 -6.99
N GLU A 90 -45.96 29.12 -5.74
CA GLU A 90 -45.17 28.41 -4.73
C GLU A 90 -45.25 26.89 -4.95
N VAL A 91 -44.09 26.23 -4.86
CA VAL A 91 -43.92 24.79 -5.02
C VAL A 91 -44.56 24.07 -3.82
N PRO A 92 -45.49 23.11 -4.03
CA PRO A 92 -46.14 22.37 -2.93
C PRO A 92 -45.15 21.59 -2.07
N SER A 93 -45.44 21.41 -0.77
CA SER A 93 -44.57 20.71 0.20
C SER A 93 -44.25 19.26 -0.20
N ASP A 94 -45.22 18.57 -0.79
CA ASP A 94 -45.15 17.12 -1.02
C ASP A 94 -44.80 16.77 -2.48
N VAL A 95 -44.26 17.73 -3.23
CA VAL A 95 -44.05 17.56 -4.67
C VAL A 95 -42.79 16.75 -4.98
N GLY A 96 -42.92 15.78 -5.90
CA GLY A 96 -41.76 15.08 -6.46
C GLY A 96 -41.06 15.86 -7.58
N SER A 97 -40.06 15.23 -8.20
CA SER A 97 -39.55 15.68 -9.50
C SER A 97 -40.48 15.21 -10.61
N GLY A 98 -40.82 16.07 -11.57
CA GLY A 98 -41.75 15.71 -12.62
C GLY A 98 -42.15 16.87 -13.52
N MET A 99 -43.15 16.64 -14.36
CA MET A 99 -43.58 17.60 -15.38
C MET A 99 -44.48 18.70 -14.81
N VAL A 100 -44.28 19.93 -15.28
CA VAL A 100 -45.11 21.10 -15.02
C VAL A 100 -46.02 21.36 -16.20
N THR A 101 -47.33 21.49 -15.95
CA THR A 101 -48.33 21.88 -16.95
C THR A 101 -49.26 22.99 -16.45
N VAL A 102 -49.76 23.81 -17.36
CA VAL A 102 -50.83 24.77 -17.09
C VAL A 102 -52.14 24.25 -17.69
N ASN A 103 -53.09 23.93 -16.84
CA ASN A 103 -54.42 23.45 -17.20
C ASN A 103 -55.38 24.65 -17.27
N GLY A 104 -55.53 25.22 -18.45
CA GLY A 104 -56.48 26.30 -18.71
C GLY A 104 -57.88 25.78 -19.07
N ARG A 105 -58.87 26.68 -19.10
CA ARG A 105 -60.23 26.35 -19.60
C ARG A 105 -60.25 25.86 -21.05
N ARG A 106 -59.22 26.22 -21.82
CA ARG A 106 -59.10 25.92 -23.26
C ARG A 106 -58.30 24.66 -23.54
N GLY A 107 -57.71 24.03 -22.52
CA GLY A 107 -56.91 22.81 -22.62
C GLY A 107 -55.63 22.88 -21.78
N ILE A 108 -54.82 21.83 -21.89
CA ILE A 108 -53.57 21.65 -21.13
C ILE A 108 -52.40 22.13 -22.00
N SER A 109 -51.41 22.79 -21.39
CA SER A 109 -50.20 23.22 -22.08
C SER A 109 -49.27 22.06 -22.45
N ASN A 110 -48.20 22.35 -23.18
CA ASN A 110 -47.01 21.51 -23.16
C ASN A 110 -46.43 21.39 -21.74
N SER A 111 -45.60 20.38 -21.53
CA SER A 111 -44.97 20.07 -20.25
C SER A 111 -43.51 20.49 -20.21
N VAL A 112 -43.05 21.05 -19.08
CA VAL A 112 -41.63 21.34 -18.81
C VAL A 112 -41.18 20.61 -17.56
N LEU A 113 -39.94 20.10 -17.53
CA LEU A 113 -39.42 19.35 -16.38
C LEU A 113 -39.12 20.29 -15.20
N PHE A 114 -39.64 19.96 -14.03
CA PHE A 114 -39.26 20.49 -12.73
C PHE A 114 -38.53 19.42 -11.93
N THR A 115 -37.45 19.79 -11.24
CA THR A 115 -36.72 18.89 -10.34
C THR A 115 -36.81 19.40 -8.91
N ASN A 116 -37.35 18.56 -8.02
CA ASN A 116 -37.30 18.83 -6.58
C ASN A 116 -35.84 18.67 -6.12
N ARG A 117 -35.27 19.74 -5.55
CA ARG A 117 -33.90 19.75 -5.05
C ARG A 117 -33.68 18.80 -3.87
N GLU A 118 -34.68 18.52 -3.05
CA GLU A 118 -34.60 17.54 -1.94
C GLU A 118 -34.35 16.11 -2.43
N HIS A 119 -34.72 15.81 -3.69
CA HIS A 119 -34.54 14.49 -4.29
C HIS A 119 -33.27 14.38 -5.14
N ILE A 120 -32.42 15.42 -5.15
CA ILE A 120 -31.10 15.35 -5.78
C ILE A 120 -30.14 14.64 -4.80
N PRO A 121 -29.57 13.47 -5.15
CA PRO A 121 -28.62 12.79 -4.28
C PRO A 121 -27.39 13.66 -4.03
N VAL A 122 -27.09 13.94 -2.76
CA VAL A 122 -25.81 14.57 -2.36
C VAL A 122 -24.83 13.46 -2.08
N ILE A 123 -23.69 13.43 -2.79
CA ILE A 123 -22.58 12.53 -2.46
C ILE A 123 -21.97 13.06 -1.16
N LEU A 124 -22.26 12.40 -0.04
CA LEU A 124 -21.59 12.69 1.23
C LEU A 124 -20.14 12.23 1.13
N THR A 125 -19.22 13.18 1.01
CA THR A 125 -17.78 12.94 1.09
C THR A 125 -17.35 12.97 2.55
N GLY A 126 -16.62 11.95 3.00
CA GLY A 126 -16.12 11.87 4.36
C GLY A 126 -15.92 10.44 4.86
N PRO A 127 -15.44 10.28 6.09
CA PRO A 127 -15.17 8.97 6.67
C PRO A 127 -16.44 8.13 6.81
N GLN A 128 -16.34 6.82 6.56
CA GLN A 128 -17.48 5.90 6.67
C GLN A 128 -18.11 5.88 8.07
N LYS A 129 -17.31 6.14 9.10
CA LYS A 129 -17.72 6.23 10.50
C LYS A 129 -16.95 7.37 11.18
N PRO A 130 -17.51 8.01 12.21
CA PRO A 130 -16.79 9.01 12.99
C PRO A 130 -15.42 8.48 13.48
N GLY A 131 -14.37 9.26 13.25
CA GLY A 131 -13.00 8.91 13.63
C GLY A 131 -12.30 7.88 12.73
N TYR A 132 -12.96 7.33 11.71
CA TYR A 132 -12.27 6.49 10.72
C TYR A 132 -11.39 7.38 9.83
N PRO A 133 -10.24 6.88 9.37
CA PRO A 133 -9.39 7.61 8.44
C PRO A 133 -10.13 7.82 7.11
N TYR A 134 -9.95 8.97 6.49
CA TYR A 134 -10.50 9.30 5.18
C TYR A 134 -9.44 9.98 4.33
N MET A 135 -9.15 9.42 3.17
CA MET A 135 -8.24 10.03 2.19
C MET A 135 -9.05 10.84 1.18
N GLU A 136 -8.72 12.12 1.06
CA GLU A 136 -9.34 13.04 0.12
C GLU A 136 -8.59 13.05 -1.22
N HIS A 137 -7.26 13.13 -1.18
CA HIS A 137 -6.44 13.15 -2.39
C HIS A 137 -5.05 12.53 -2.16
N VAL A 138 -4.43 12.16 -3.29
CA VAL A 138 -3.04 11.71 -3.39
C VAL A 138 -2.33 12.56 -4.45
N GLU A 139 -1.15 13.09 -4.12
CA GLU A 139 -0.35 13.89 -5.04
C GLU A 139 1.14 13.49 -5.01
N PRO A 140 1.78 13.23 -6.16
CA PRO A 140 1.17 13.07 -7.50
C PRO A 140 0.23 11.85 -7.55
N VAL A 141 -0.64 11.75 -8.56
CA VAL A 141 -1.56 10.61 -8.75
C VAL A 141 -0.90 9.37 -9.39
N ASN A 142 0.34 9.54 -9.86
CA ASN A 142 1.16 8.47 -10.42
C ASN A 142 2.63 8.67 -10.05
N GLY A 143 3.39 7.58 -10.04
CA GLY A 143 4.81 7.62 -9.66
C GLY A 143 5.46 6.25 -9.69
N ALA A 144 6.79 6.22 -9.67
CA ALA A 144 7.57 4.98 -9.66
C ALA A 144 7.93 4.57 -8.23
N VAL A 145 8.18 3.28 -8.00
CA VAL A 145 8.70 2.77 -6.72
C VAL A 145 9.89 3.61 -6.24
N GLY A 146 9.85 4.06 -4.98
CA GLY A 146 10.84 4.95 -4.38
C GLY A 146 10.61 6.45 -4.58
N SER A 147 9.63 6.87 -5.40
CA SER A 147 9.20 8.27 -5.45
C SER A 147 8.28 8.64 -4.29
N MET A 148 8.37 9.88 -3.83
CA MET A 148 7.58 10.40 -2.73
C MET A 148 6.20 10.84 -3.22
N ILE A 149 5.17 10.55 -2.41
CA ILE A 149 3.79 11.01 -2.58
C ILE A 149 3.28 11.59 -1.27
N THR A 150 2.29 12.46 -1.39
CA THR A 150 1.56 13.08 -0.29
C THR A 150 0.13 12.56 -0.30
N LEU A 151 -0.30 11.97 0.82
CA LEU A 151 -1.68 11.59 1.09
C LEU A 151 -2.30 12.62 2.01
N SER A 152 -3.43 13.21 1.62
CA SER A 152 -4.11 14.22 2.42
C SER A 152 -5.54 13.81 2.74
N GLY A 153 -6.02 14.18 3.92
CA GLY A 153 -7.36 13.83 4.36
C GLY A 153 -7.60 14.10 5.84
N LEU A 154 -8.33 13.18 6.50
CA LEU A 154 -8.83 13.35 7.86
C LEU A 154 -8.59 12.09 8.71
N ASN A 155 -8.40 12.30 10.02
CA ASN A 155 -8.29 11.26 11.05
C ASN A 155 -7.17 10.23 10.80
N PHE A 156 -6.02 10.64 10.29
CA PHE A 156 -4.85 9.77 10.18
C PHE A 156 -4.15 9.54 11.53
N GLY A 157 -4.46 10.39 12.52
CA GLY A 157 -3.81 10.39 13.84
C GLY A 157 -2.56 11.28 13.86
N HIS A 158 -2.32 11.96 14.99
CA HIS A 158 -1.18 12.87 15.18
C HIS A 158 0.19 12.19 15.08
N GLU A 159 0.24 10.90 15.33
CA GLU A 159 1.44 10.07 15.24
C GLU A 159 1.07 8.70 14.70
N ARG A 160 2.02 8.07 14.01
CA ARG A 160 1.77 6.83 13.28
C ARG A 160 1.37 5.68 14.22
N GLY A 161 2.12 5.46 15.30
CA GLY A 161 1.91 4.29 16.16
C GLY A 161 1.85 2.99 15.36
N VAL A 162 0.73 2.26 15.48
CA VAL A 162 0.46 1.00 14.73
C VAL A 162 -0.23 1.23 13.38
N ALA A 163 -0.47 2.48 13.00
CA ALA A 163 -1.08 2.81 11.72
C ALA A 163 -0.10 2.61 10.56
N ALA A 164 -0.64 2.28 9.38
CA ALA A 164 0.17 2.00 8.21
C ALA A 164 -0.54 2.33 6.90
N VAL A 165 0.28 2.65 5.88
CA VAL A 165 -0.16 2.87 4.50
C VAL A 165 0.06 1.60 3.69
N TYR A 166 -0.96 1.21 2.93
CA TYR A 166 -0.98 0.01 2.11
C TYR A 166 -1.16 0.36 0.63
N PHE A 167 -0.41 -0.31 -0.23
CA PHE A 167 -0.52 -0.24 -1.69
C PHE A 167 -0.95 -1.59 -2.25
N THR A 168 -1.63 -1.62 -3.39
CA THR A 168 -1.86 -2.88 -4.13
C THR A 168 -0.53 -3.56 -4.46
N ALA A 169 -0.37 -4.82 -4.09
CA ALA A 169 0.89 -5.56 -4.29
C ALA A 169 0.96 -6.23 -5.66
N ALA A 170 2.15 -6.23 -6.27
CA ALA A 170 2.42 -6.90 -7.52
C ALA A 170 2.26 -8.43 -7.41
N GLY A 171 1.69 -9.05 -8.44
CA GLY A 171 1.63 -10.52 -8.55
C GLY A 171 0.71 -11.21 -7.54
N ILE A 172 -0.23 -10.50 -6.92
CA ILE A 172 -1.34 -11.09 -6.18
C ILE A 172 -2.57 -11.05 -7.08
N ALA A 173 -2.85 -12.17 -7.75
CA ALA A 173 -3.85 -12.26 -8.82
C ALA A 173 -5.32 -12.21 -8.34
N ASP A 174 -5.59 -12.23 -7.03
CA ASP A 174 -6.96 -12.30 -6.51
C ASP A 174 -7.17 -11.35 -5.32
N ALA A 175 -7.59 -10.11 -5.61
CA ALA A 175 -8.40 -9.31 -4.69
C ALA A 175 -9.10 -8.16 -5.43
N VAL A 176 -9.80 -8.46 -6.53
CA VAL A 176 -10.90 -7.57 -6.92
C VAL A 176 -12.05 -7.82 -5.95
N SER A 177 -12.31 -6.81 -5.13
CA SER A 177 -13.56 -6.53 -4.42
C SER A 177 -13.88 -7.34 -3.15
N SER A 178 -13.44 -6.80 -2.01
CA SER A 178 -14.39 -6.50 -0.93
C SER A 178 -14.04 -5.13 -0.35
N GLN A 179 -15.04 -4.34 0.01
CA GLN A 179 -14.86 -2.91 0.28
C GLN A 179 -13.98 -2.58 1.51
N ASN A 180 -13.54 -3.57 2.31
CA ASN A 180 -12.84 -3.34 3.59
C ASN A 180 -11.72 -4.35 3.93
N THR A 181 -11.06 -4.99 2.97
CA THR A 181 -9.92 -5.90 3.28
C THR A 181 -8.58 -5.35 2.76
N LEU A 182 -7.50 -5.64 3.49
CA LEU A 182 -6.11 -5.36 3.11
C LEU A 182 -5.45 -6.58 2.42
N SER A 183 -6.25 -7.59 2.07
CA SER A 183 -5.77 -8.76 1.35
C SER A 183 -5.21 -8.33 0.00
N GLY A 184 -4.04 -8.85 -0.35
CA GLY A 184 -3.37 -8.51 -1.60
C GLY A 184 -2.71 -7.13 -1.62
N MET A 185 -2.56 -6.48 -0.47
CA MET A 185 -1.84 -5.21 -0.35
C MET A 185 -0.49 -5.39 0.35
N ILE A 186 0.46 -4.50 0.05
CA ILE A 186 1.74 -4.39 0.73
C ILE A 186 1.78 -3.14 1.60
N GLU A 187 2.33 -3.31 2.80
CA GLU A 187 2.57 -2.23 3.75
C GLU A 187 3.84 -1.44 3.41
N CYS A 188 3.78 -0.12 3.55
CA CYS A 188 4.99 0.72 3.57
C CYS A 188 5.88 0.31 4.74
N SER A 189 7.18 0.15 4.47
CA SER A 189 8.12 -0.46 5.38
C SER A 189 8.91 0.57 6.17
N GLU A 190 8.95 0.39 7.50
CA GLU A 190 9.74 1.23 8.39
C GLU A 190 11.25 1.03 8.19
N ILE A 191 11.69 -0.19 7.92
CA ILE A 191 13.10 -0.48 7.67
C ILE A 191 13.55 -0.02 6.27
N ASP A 192 12.63 0.09 5.32
CA ASP A 192 12.93 0.66 3.99
C ASP A 192 12.80 2.20 3.99
N TYR A 193 12.49 2.79 5.15
CA TYR A 193 12.28 4.23 5.31
C TYR A 193 11.26 4.77 4.30
N ASP A 194 10.15 4.06 4.14
CA ASP A 194 9.07 4.48 3.24
C ASP A 194 8.26 5.64 3.85
N TYR A 195 8.29 5.85 5.17
CA TYR A 195 7.64 7.00 5.81
C TYR A 195 8.60 8.19 5.95
N GLU A 196 8.24 9.33 5.36
CA GLU A 196 8.98 10.59 5.55
C GLU A 196 8.39 11.40 6.70
N SER A 197 7.06 11.58 6.72
CA SER A 197 6.34 12.25 7.81
C SER A 197 4.90 11.76 7.94
N TRP A 198 4.35 11.87 9.15
CA TRP A 198 2.98 11.49 9.48
C TRP A 198 2.36 12.57 10.38
N ASP A 199 1.17 13.02 10.02
CA ASP A 199 0.32 13.90 10.83
C ASP A 199 -1.16 13.56 10.55
N GLU A 200 -2.08 14.15 11.31
CA GLU A 200 -3.51 13.85 11.32
C GLU A 200 -4.19 14.07 9.96
N GLN A 201 -3.67 15.00 9.16
CA GLN A 201 -4.25 15.40 7.86
C GLN A 201 -3.35 15.10 6.68
N GLN A 202 -2.06 14.82 6.89
CA GLN A 202 -1.09 14.63 5.81
C GLN A 202 -0.07 13.55 6.15
N ILE A 203 0.14 12.64 5.20
CA ILE A 203 1.18 11.61 5.27
C ILE A 203 2.07 11.73 4.03
N ASN A 204 3.38 11.86 4.23
CA ASN A 204 4.36 11.83 3.15
C ASN A 204 5.07 10.47 3.18
N VAL A 205 4.92 9.70 2.10
CA VAL A 205 5.49 8.35 1.97
C VAL A 205 6.16 8.15 0.62
N TYR A 206 7.19 7.31 0.58
CA TYR A 206 7.76 6.76 -0.64
C TYR A 206 6.99 5.51 -1.06
N ILE A 207 6.77 5.36 -2.36
CA ILE A 207 6.07 4.19 -2.91
C ILE A 207 6.92 2.94 -2.62
N PRO A 208 6.37 1.92 -1.91
CA PRO A 208 7.14 0.80 -1.41
C PRO A 208 7.55 -0.18 -2.52
N ASP A 209 8.57 -0.99 -2.25
CA ASP A 209 8.97 -2.09 -3.14
C ASP A 209 7.80 -3.07 -3.38
N GLY A 210 7.60 -3.46 -4.63
CA GLY A 210 6.53 -4.38 -5.04
C GLY A 210 5.13 -3.77 -5.05
N ALA A 211 4.99 -2.45 -4.92
CA ALA A 211 3.76 -1.76 -5.26
C ALA A 211 3.41 -1.92 -6.75
N SER A 212 2.11 -1.97 -7.05
CA SER A 212 1.56 -2.02 -8.40
C SER A 212 0.36 -1.08 -8.52
N SER A 213 -0.01 -0.71 -9.74
CA SER A 213 -1.15 0.18 -9.99
C SER A 213 -2.42 -0.40 -9.38
N GLY A 214 -3.13 0.40 -8.59
CA GLY A 214 -4.26 -0.07 -7.82
C GLY A 214 -4.63 0.88 -6.71
N ASN A 215 -5.21 0.34 -5.64
CA ASN A 215 -5.70 1.13 -4.53
C ASN A 215 -4.61 1.38 -3.49
N ILE A 216 -4.62 2.58 -2.92
CA ILE A 216 -3.97 2.94 -1.67
C ILE A 216 -5.03 2.90 -0.56
N ARG A 217 -4.64 2.46 0.63
CA ARG A 217 -5.46 2.51 1.85
C ARG A 217 -4.60 2.85 3.07
N ILE A 218 -5.21 3.46 4.08
CA ILE A 218 -4.62 3.70 5.39
C ILE A 218 -5.37 2.83 6.41
N LYS A 219 -4.63 2.11 7.26
CA LYS A 219 -5.17 1.41 8.42
C LYS A 219 -4.73 2.14 9.67
N THR A 220 -5.67 2.50 10.54
CA THR A 220 -5.40 2.98 11.90
C THR A 220 -5.99 2.02 12.93
N ASP A 221 -5.84 2.33 14.21
CA ASP A 221 -6.53 1.64 15.31
C ASP A 221 -8.07 1.76 15.21
N ARG A 222 -8.57 2.82 14.55
CA ARG A 222 -10.01 3.06 14.36
C ARG A 222 -10.60 2.27 13.20
N GLY A 223 -9.82 2.01 12.14
CA GLY A 223 -10.31 1.27 10.98
C GLY A 223 -9.48 1.48 9.72
N ILE A 224 -10.06 1.09 8.58
CA ILE A 224 -9.45 1.21 7.26
C ILE A 224 -10.13 2.37 6.51
N SER A 225 -9.35 3.17 5.79
CA SER A 225 -9.84 4.29 4.99
C SER A 225 -10.62 3.83 3.75
N ASN A 226 -11.24 4.80 3.07
CA ASN A 226 -11.60 4.63 1.66
C ASN A 226 -10.35 4.29 0.81
N ALA A 227 -10.59 3.75 -0.38
CA ALA A 227 -9.54 3.49 -1.36
C ALA A 227 -9.38 4.70 -2.29
N LEU A 228 -8.12 5.09 -2.54
CA LEU A 228 -7.77 5.99 -3.64
C LEU A 228 -6.98 5.22 -4.68
N TYR A 229 -7.31 5.38 -5.95
CA TYR A 229 -6.53 4.77 -7.03
C TYR A 229 -5.22 5.53 -7.23
N PHE A 230 -4.14 4.78 -7.47
CA PHE A 230 -2.81 5.30 -7.77
C PHE A 230 -2.17 4.45 -8.87
N GLU A 231 -1.54 5.13 -9.84
CA GLU A 231 -0.86 4.46 -10.94
C GLU A 231 0.65 4.34 -10.67
N VAL A 232 1.15 3.11 -10.56
CA VAL A 232 2.58 2.84 -10.45
C VAL A 232 3.21 2.81 -11.85
N THR A 233 4.13 3.73 -12.11
CA THR A 233 4.77 3.93 -13.43
C THR A 233 6.28 3.71 -13.37
N GLY A 234 6.96 3.80 -14.51
CA GLY A 234 8.42 3.90 -14.54
C GLY A 234 9.18 2.62 -14.16
N ASN A 235 8.54 1.45 -14.21
CA ASN A 235 9.17 0.19 -13.82
C ASN A 235 10.35 -0.16 -14.75
N ALA A 236 11.55 -0.27 -14.17
CA ALA A 236 12.74 -0.74 -14.88
C ALA A 236 12.71 -2.25 -15.19
N GLY A 237 11.62 -2.94 -14.86
CA GLY A 237 11.48 -4.38 -15.00
C GLY A 237 10.17 -4.93 -14.45
N THR A 238 10.12 -6.24 -14.26
CA THR A 238 9.01 -6.94 -13.59
C THR A 238 9.51 -7.78 -12.43
N LYS A 239 8.68 -7.91 -11.39
CA LYS A 239 8.87 -8.83 -10.27
C LYS A 239 7.72 -9.84 -10.31
N SER A 240 8.03 -11.12 -10.44
CA SER A 240 7.07 -12.21 -10.46
C SER A 240 7.27 -13.13 -9.26
N PHE A 241 6.17 -13.71 -8.80
CA PHE A 241 6.16 -14.66 -7.70
C PHE A 241 5.75 -16.00 -8.28
N GLY A 242 6.70 -16.94 -8.28
CA GLY A 242 6.52 -18.28 -8.84
C GLY A 242 5.96 -19.24 -7.82
N ASP A 243 6.46 -20.47 -7.87
CA ASP A 243 6.13 -21.56 -6.97
C ASP A 243 6.15 -21.12 -5.51
N LYS A 244 5.25 -21.72 -4.73
CA LYS A 244 5.15 -21.47 -3.29
C LYS A 244 5.26 -22.76 -2.50
N MET A 245 5.79 -22.63 -1.29
CA MET A 245 5.72 -23.66 -0.26
C MET A 245 5.23 -23.05 1.05
N GLY A 246 4.37 -23.77 1.74
CA GLY A 246 4.02 -23.49 3.12
C GLY A 246 5.02 -24.11 4.08
N PHE A 247 5.28 -23.44 5.20
CA PHE A 247 6.14 -23.96 6.26
C PHE A 247 5.53 -23.75 7.64
N GLN A 248 5.74 -24.74 8.50
CA GLN A 248 5.64 -24.59 9.95
C GLN A 248 7.05 -24.67 10.55
N VAL A 249 7.50 -23.60 11.19
CA VAL A 249 8.82 -23.50 11.81
C VAL A 249 8.74 -23.40 13.33
N GLU A 250 9.70 -24.00 14.02
CA GLU A 250 9.84 -23.92 15.48
C GLU A 250 11.28 -23.61 15.89
N TYR A 251 11.44 -22.68 16.83
CA TYR A 251 12.72 -22.34 17.44
C TYR A 251 12.51 -21.75 18.84
N GLY A 252 13.60 -21.44 19.53
CA GLY A 252 13.51 -20.81 20.83
C GLY A 252 14.81 -20.87 21.61
N ILE A 253 14.72 -20.52 22.89
CA ILE A 253 15.89 -20.32 23.75
C ILE A 253 15.62 -21.03 25.08
N ASP A 254 16.59 -21.78 25.55
CA ASP A 254 16.61 -22.32 26.91
C ASP A 254 17.69 -21.58 27.71
N VAL A 255 17.32 -20.93 28.81
CA VAL A 255 18.23 -20.23 29.73
C VAL A 255 18.28 -21.01 31.04
N SER A 256 19.47 -21.29 31.54
CA SER A 256 19.67 -22.01 32.80
C SER A 256 20.97 -21.60 33.50
N GLY A 257 21.13 -22.06 34.75
CA GLY A 257 22.35 -21.80 35.52
C GLY A 257 22.55 -20.32 35.86
N ALA A 258 21.45 -19.58 36.04
CA ALA A 258 21.50 -18.18 36.45
C ALA A 258 22.01 -18.05 37.88
N GLU A 259 23.00 -17.19 38.10
CA GLU A 259 23.53 -16.81 39.41
C GLU A 259 23.50 -15.28 39.55
N SER A 260 23.10 -14.78 40.71
CA SER A 260 23.04 -13.33 40.99
C SER A 260 24.41 -12.76 41.35
N ASP A 261 24.62 -11.46 41.10
CA ASP A 261 25.83 -10.71 41.46
C ASP A 261 25.96 -10.50 42.99
N VAL A 262 24.85 -10.50 43.71
CA VAL A 262 24.78 -10.16 45.16
C VAL A 262 24.44 -11.34 46.07
N GLY A 263 24.32 -12.55 45.49
CA GLY A 263 23.95 -13.77 46.22
C GLY A 263 22.62 -14.35 45.76
N ASN A 264 22.37 -15.61 46.06
CA ASN A 264 21.29 -16.39 45.43
C ASN A 264 20.05 -16.59 46.33
N ASP A 265 19.92 -15.81 47.40
CA ASP A 265 18.69 -15.81 48.20
C ASP A 265 17.59 -14.98 47.49
N ALA A 266 16.35 -15.14 47.95
CA ALA A 266 15.19 -14.54 47.29
C ALA A 266 15.20 -13.00 47.28
N GLU A 267 15.87 -12.37 48.25
CA GLU A 267 16.01 -10.91 48.31
C GLU A 267 17.03 -10.41 47.28
N ASN A 268 18.12 -11.15 47.10
CA ASN A 268 19.19 -10.82 46.17
C ASN A 268 18.87 -11.20 44.70
N THR A 269 18.03 -12.20 44.44
CA THR A 269 17.57 -12.50 43.06
C THR A 269 16.54 -11.50 42.58
N ALA A 270 15.76 -10.87 43.45
CA ALA A 270 14.67 -9.95 43.08
C ALA A 270 15.09 -8.72 42.24
N SER A 271 16.39 -8.42 42.19
CA SER A 271 16.95 -7.30 41.42
C SER A 271 17.62 -7.73 40.11
N ASN A 272 17.74 -9.03 39.85
CA ASN A 272 18.36 -9.55 38.64
C ASN A 272 17.32 -9.70 37.51
N GLY A 273 17.80 -9.65 36.28
CA GLY A 273 16.95 -9.79 35.10
C GLY A 273 17.71 -10.12 33.83
N LEU A 274 16.99 -10.64 32.85
CA LEU A 274 17.50 -11.00 31.53
C LEU A 274 16.50 -10.62 30.44
N ASP A 275 16.94 -9.73 29.56
CA ASP A 275 16.25 -9.42 28.31
C ASP A 275 16.78 -10.28 27.17
N LEU A 276 15.86 -10.87 26.39
CA LEU A 276 16.16 -11.63 25.17
C LEU A 276 15.50 -10.97 23.97
N TRP A 277 16.28 -10.70 22.94
CA TRP A 277 15.82 -10.15 21.67
C TRP A 277 15.77 -11.25 20.62
N VAL A 278 14.58 -11.76 20.33
CA VAL A 278 14.38 -12.97 19.52
C VAL A 278 13.80 -12.58 18.16
N PRO A 279 14.43 -12.93 17.03
CA PRO A 279 13.91 -12.56 15.72
C PRO A 279 12.56 -13.25 15.47
N ALA A 280 11.58 -12.50 14.98
CA ALA A 280 10.34 -13.06 14.47
C ALA A 280 10.53 -13.49 13.00
N VAL A 281 9.76 -14.49 12.56
CA VAL A 281 9.63 -14.76 11.12
C VAL A 281 9.04 -13.53 10.45
N ARG A 282 9.71 -12.98 9.45
CA ARG A 282 9.32 -11.70 8.87
C ARG A 282 8.20 -11.83 7.84
N HIS A 283 7.33 -10.84 7.77
CA HIS A 283 6.50 -10.64 6.58
C HIS A 283 7.29 -9.89 5.49
N ASP A 284 7.22 -10.34 4.23
CA ASP A 284 7.66 -9.57 3.05
C ASP A 284 6.93 -9.99 1.76
N LEU A 285 7.26 -9.33 0.64
CA LEU A 285 6.68 -9.59 -0.68
C LEU A 285 6.59 -11.06 -1.09
N SER A 286 7.56 -11.86 -0.67
CA SER A 286 7.73 -13.27 -1.02
C SER A 286 7.55 -14.20 0.18
N GLN A 287 7.37 -13.66 1.40
CA GLN A 287 7.11 -14.40 2.63
C GLN A 287 5.83 -13.86 3.26
N ARG A 288 4.72 -14.51 2.94
CA ARG A 288 3.35 -14.03 3.18
C ARG A 288 2.64 -14.90 4.21
N ASN A 289 1.47 -14.44 4.65
CA ASN A 289 0.59 -15.18 5.55
C ASN A 289 1.32 -15.70 6.79
N VAL A 290 2.13 -14.83 7.38
CA VAL A 290 2.95 -15.16 8.54
C VAL A 290 2.08 -15.07 9.80
N GLU A 291 1.92 -16.20 10.48
CA GLU A 291 1.24 -16.29 11.77
C GLU A 291 2.23 -16.83 12.80
N THR A 292 2.31 -16.21 13.98
CA THR A 292 3.27 -16.59 15.01
C THR A 292 2.58 -16.79 16.35
N VAL A 293 2.93 -17.88 17.03
CA VAL A 293 2.52 -18.21 18.40
C VAL A 293 3.77 -18.37 19.24
N THR A 294 3.77 -17.79 20.44
CA THR A 294 4.93 -17.84 21.34
C THR A 294 4.53 -18.25 22.75
N GLU A 295 5.48 -18.85 23.46
CA GLU A 295 5.36 -19.15 24.88
C GLU A 295 6.70 -18.88 25.58
N PRO A 296 6.78 -17.96 26.56
CA PRO A 296 5.71 -17.05 27.01
C PRO A 296 5.32 -16.01 25.95
N LEU A 297 4.41 -15.09 26.28
CA LEU A 297 4.17 -13.92 25.44
C LEU A 297 5.34 -12.92 25.59
N PRO A 298 5.82 -12.31 24.50
CA PRO A 298 6.84 -11.29 24.58
C PRO A 298 6.29 -10.02 25.24
N LEU A 299 7.18 -9.26 25.86
CA LEU A 299 6.87 -7.91 26.36
C LEU A 299 6.56 -6.97 25.19
N TRP A 300 7.34 -7.08 24.10
CA TRP A 300 7.09 -6.43 22.82
C TRP A 300 7.14 -7.45 21.69
N ASP A 301 6.10 -7.51 20.88
CA ASP A 301 5.97 -8.46 19.78
C ASP A 301 6.68 -8.02 18.49
N ASN A 302 7.04 -6.72 18.38
CA ASN A 302 7.76 -6.20 17.24
C ASN A 302 8.60 -4.95 17.55
N TYR A 303 9.91 -5.11 17.55
CA TYR A 303 10.91 -4.05 17.48
C TYR A 303 11.80 -4.31 16.27
N LEU A 304 11.51 -3.65 15.14
CA LEU A 304 12.23 -3.85 13.87
C LEU A 304 12.32 -5.34 13.44
N GLY A 305 11.29 -6.13 13.74
CA GLY A 305 11.25 -7.58 13.48
C GLY A 305 11.79 -8.47 14.61
N LEU A 306 12.15 -7.92 15.77
CA LEU A 306 12.53 -8.68 16.97
C LEU A 306 11.41 -8.65 18.02
N MET A 307 11.18 -9.77 18.68
CA MET A 307 10.37 -9.89 19.88
C MET A 307 11.26 -9.73 21.11
N ARG A 308 10.82 -8.96 22.10
CA ARG A 308 11.53 -8.79 23.38
C ARG A 308 10.87 -9.63 24.46
N TYR A 309 11.65 -10.50 25.09
CA TYR A 309 11.26 -11.24 26.28
C TYR A 309 12.04 -10.73 27.48
N HIS A 310 11.40 -10.68 28.63
CA HIS A 310 12.02 -10.25 29.87
C HIS A 310 11.75 -11.30 30.95
N PHE A 311 12.82 -11.75 31.60
CA PHE A 311 12.75 -12.59 32.79
C PHE A 311 13.31 -11.81 33.97
N ASP A 312 12.51 -11.72 35.04
CA ASP A 312 12.91 -11.14 36.32
C ASP A 312 13.24 -12.24 37.32
N ALA A 313 14.08 -11.93 38.30
CA ALA A 313 14.33 -12.75 39.47
C ALA A 313 14.70 -14.21 39.15
N LEU A 314 15.64 -14.39 38.21
CA LEU A 314 16.13 -15.70 37.82
C LEU A 314 16.78 -16.40 39.01
N VAL A 315 16.37 -17.65 39.24
CA VAL A 315 16.75 -18.49 40.37
C VAL A 315 17.73 -19.57 39.93
N PRO A 316 18.79 -19.86 40.71
CA PRO A 316 19.71 -20.95 40.40
C PRO A 316 19.02 -22.32 40.36
N GLY A 317 19.38 -23.11 39.35
CA GLY A 317 18.83 -24.44 39.13
C GLY A 317 17.52 -24.47 38.33
N GLU A 318 16.87 -23.33 38.11
CA GLU A 318 15.71 -23.24 37.22
C GLU A 318 16.10 -23.11 35.74
N THR A 319 15.13 -23.38 34.86
CA THR A 319 15.28 -23.21 33.40
C THR A 319 14.13 -22.37 32.87
N TYR A 320 14.47 -21.25 32.22
CA TYR A 320 13.55 -20.34 31.57
C TYR A 320 13.54 -20.63 30.08
N LYS A 321 12.35 -20.68 29.47
CA LYS A 321 12.20 -21.09 28.07
C LYS A 321 11.43 -20.07 27.28
N VAL A 322 11.91 -19.82 26.07
CA VAL A 322 11.17 -19.16 24.99
C VAL A 322 10.94 -20.19 23.89
N SER A 323 9.71 -20.30 23.42
CA SER A 323 9.32 -21.12 22.28
C SER A 323 8.56 -20.26 21.27
N VAL A 324 8.97 -20.32 20.01
CA VAL A 324 8.35 -19.60 18.89
C VAL A 324 7.96 -20.61 17.83
N LYS A 325 6.69 -20.59 17.44
CA LYS A 325 6.14 -21.37 16.34
C LYS A 325 5.52 -20.43 15.32
N SER A 326 5.90 -20.57 14.06
CA SER A 326 5.34 -19.74 12.98
C SER A 326 4.90 -20.57 11.80
N TRP A 327 3.81 -20.13 11.16
CA TRP A 327 3.33 -20.62 9.87
C TRP A 327 3.55 -19.51 8.84
N LEU A 328 3.98 -19.88 7.64
CA LEU A 328 4.22 -18.92 6.56
C LEU A 328 4.06 -19.58 5.20
N GLU A 329 3.80 -18.75 4.19
CA GLU A 329 3.95 -19.12 2.78
C GLU A 329 5.15 -18.40 2.18
N ARG A 330 6.05 -19.16 1.55
CA ARG A 330 7.22 -18.63 0.86
C ARG A 330 7.08 -18.85 -0.63
N HIS A 331 7.10 -17.77 -1.40
CA HIS A 331 7.14 -17.79 -2.85
C HIS A 331 8.57 -17.65 -3.36
N ALA A 332 8.87 -18.35 -4.46
CA ALA A 332 9.97 -17.99 -5.32
C ALA A 332 9.75 -16.58 -5.86
N ILE A 333 10.82 -15.81 -5.98
CA ILE A 333 10.82 -14.45 -6.49
C ILE A 333 11.75 -14.38 -7.69
N GLU A 334 11.24 -13.88 -8.80
CA GLU A 334 12.02 -13.65 -10.01
C GLU A 334 11.96 -12.18 -10.41
N THR A 335 13.10 -11.62 -10.77
CA THR A 335 13.19 -10.26 -11.29
C THR A 335 13.70 -10.25 -12.72
N ARG A 336 13.01 -9.50 -13.58
CA ARG A 336 13.45 -9.26 -14.96
C ARG A 336 13.70 -7.78 -15.13
N ILE A 337 14.97 -7.39 -15.17
CA ILE A 337 15.39 -6.00 -15.31
C ILE A 337 15.72 -5.68 -16.77
N VAL A 338 15.12 -4.61 -17.28
CA VAL A 338 15.49 -3.98 -18.55
C VAL A 338 16.54 -2.93 -18.22
N SER A 339 17.82 -3.30 -18.33
CA SER A 339 18.95 -2.46 -17.91
C SER A 339 18.94 -1.04 -18.49
N SER A 340 18.46 -0.86 -19.73
CA SER A 340 18.36 0.46 -20.38
C SER A 340 17.33 1.40 -19.75
N ARG A 341 16.41 0.88 -18.90
CA ARG A 341 15.40 1.67 -18.17
C ARG A 341 15.81 1.95 -16.72
N VAL A 342 16.92 1.39 -16.27
CA VAL A 342 17.44 1.61 -14.91
C VAL A 342 17.98 3.03 -14.79
N LYS A 343 17.49 3.77 -13.80
CA LYS A 343 18.02 5.09 -13.44
C LYS A 343 19.47 4.95 -12.94
N THR A 344 20.35 5.83 -13.39
CA THR A 344 21.77 5.81 -13.01
C THR A 344 22.08 6.58 -11.72
N LEU A 345 21.14 7.40 -11.26
CA LEU A 345 21.28 8.25 -10.07
C LEU A 345 20.19 7.87 -9.05
N TYR A 346 20.55 7.99 -7.77
CA TYR A 346 19.65 7.81 -6.64
C TYR A 346 19.25 9.17 -6.06
N ASN A 347 18.15 9.21 -5.30
CA ASN A 347 17.90 10.33 -4.41
C ASN A 347 18.80 10.22 -3.17
N GLU A 348 19.91 10.96 -3.16
CA GLU A 348 20.90 10.91 -2.08
C GLU A 348 20.41 11.51 -0.75
N GLU A 349 19.33 12.30 -0.77
CA GLU A 349 18.72 12.86 0.44
C GLU A 349 17.83 11.84 1.16
N ARG A 350 17.34 10.81 0.46
CA ARG A 350 16.46 9.78 1.05
C ARG A 350 17.22 9.00 2.14
N LYS A 351 16.56 8.78 3.27
CA LYS A 351 17.13 7.97 4.38
C LYS A 351 17.55 6.58 3.94
N LEU A 352 16.74 5.90 3.10
CA LEU A 352 17.09 4.60 2.49
C LEU A 352 18.47 4.65 1.86
N TYR A 353 18.73 5.62 0.98
CA TYR A 353 20.03 5.72 0.31
C TYR A 353 21.15 5.91 1.33
N ARG A 354 21.05 6.96 2.17
CA ARG A 354 22.10 7.32 3.14
C ARG A 354 22.46 6.16 4.08
N ILE A 355 21.45 5.48 4.63
CA ILE A 355 21.67 4.37 5.55
C ILE A 355 22.24 3.16 4.82
N TYR A 356 21.64 2.77 3.69
CA TYR A 356 22.03 1.54 3.00
C TYR A 356 23.23 1.70 2.06
N THR A 357 23.86 2.87 1.96
CA THR A 357 25.19 3.06 1.38
C THR A 357 26.28 3.35 2.41
N ALA A 358 25.92 3.71 3.66
CA ALA A 358 26.88 3.98 4.71
C ALA A 358 27.57 2.72 5.22
N ALA A 359 28.78 2.89 5.77
CA ALA A 359 29.47 1.85 6.51
C ALA A 359 28.82 1.63 7.89
N GLU A 360 28.83 0.40 8.35
CA GLU A 360 28.39 -0.01 9.69
C GLU A 360 29.36 -1.06 10.23
N THR A 361 29.32 -1.33 11.54
CA THR A 361 30.27 -2.24 12.23
C THR A 361 30.40 -3.60 11.54
N MET A 362 29.30 -4.17 11.05
CA MET A 362 29.30 -5.47 10.36
C MET A 362 29.43 -5.36 8.83
N ILE A 363 29.34 -4.16 8.26
CA ILE A 363 29.37 -3.93 6.80
C ILE A 363 30.43 -2.86 6.52
N PRO A 364 31.71 -3.26 6.41
CA PRO A 364 32.84 -2.33 6.33
C PRO A 364 33.04 -1.73 4.93
N SER A 365 32.03 -1.04 4.38
CA SER A 365 32.06 -0.49 3.02
C SER A 365 33.10 0.62 2.79
N GLU A 366 33.59 1.25 3.86
CA GLU A 366 34.67 2.25 3.82
C GLU A 366 36.07 1.64 3.91
N ASN A 367 36.20 0.32 4.07
CA ASN A 367 37.49 -0.34 4.10
C ASN A 367 38.18 -0.27 2.73
N ALA A 368 39.48 0.06 2.72
CA ALA A 368 40.25 0.28 1.50
C ALA A 368 40.29 -0.96 0.56
N ASP A 369 40.35 -2.18 1.11
CA ASP A 369 40.36 -3.40 0.32
C ASP A 369 39.01 -3.64 -0.36
N ILE A 370 37.91 -3.35 0.35
CA ILE A 370 36.55 -3.42 -0.20
C ILE A 370 36.35 -2.38 -1.30
N ILE A 371 36.75 -1.13 -1.06
CA ILE A 371 36.67 -0.06 -2.08
C ILE A 371 37.46 -0.45 -3.33
N THR A 372 38.67 -0.98 -3.15
CA THR A 372 39.54 -1.40 -4.25
C THR A 372 38.93 -2.57 -5.02
N ALA A 373 38.41 -3.59 -4.33
CA ALA A 373 37.74 -4.73 -4.95
C ALA A 373 36.48 -4.28 -5.70
N ALA A 374 35.67 -3.40 -5.11
CA ALA A 374 34.45 -2.88 -5.71
C ALA A 374 34.73 -2.08 -6.98
N ALA A 375 35.73 -1.18 -6.94
CA ALA A 375 36.17 -0.41 -8.10
C ALA A 375 36.71 -1.32 -9.21
N LYS A 376 37.48 -2.36 -8.86
CA LYS A 376 37.98 -3.36 -9.81
C LYS A 376 36.85 -4.16 -10.46
N ALA A 377 35.83 -4.54 -9.69
CA ALA A 377 34.68 -5.27 -10.19
C ALA A 377 33.80 -4.41 -11.11
N ALA A 378 33.45 -3.19 -10.69
CA ALA A 378 32.56 -2.30 -11.43
C ALA A 378 33.21 -1.68 -12.67
N GLY A 379 34.53 -1.43 -12.64
CA GLY A 379 35.25 -0.80 -13.74
C GLY A 379 34.68 0.58 -14.08
N ARG A 380 34.25 0.77 -15.34
CA ARG A 380 33.65 2.02 -15.84
C ARG A 380 32.12 2.00 -15.91
N GLU A 381 31.49 0.93 -15.41
CA GLU A 381 30.04 0.79 -15.47
C GLU A 381 29.35 1.85 -14.60
N ARG A 382 28.30 2.47 -15.13
CA ARG A 382 27.54 3.53 -14.45
C ARG A 382 26.14 3.06 -14.04
N ASN A 383 25.60 2.08 -14.73
CA ASN A 383 24.30 1.50 -14.42
C ASN A 383 24.38 0.70 -13.10
N PRO A 384 23.62 1.08 -12.05
CA PRO A 384 23.72 0.44 -10.74
C PRO A 384 23.39 -1.06 -10.78
N PHE A 385 22.45 -1.49 -11.60
CA PHE A 385 22.13 -2.91 -11.76
C PHE A 385 23.30 -3.69 -12.38
N LEU A 386 23.92 -3.14 -13.43
CA LEU A 386 25.08 -3.79 -14.07
C LEU A 386 26.33 -3.76 -13.19
N LYS A 387 26.53 -2.69 -12.41
CA LYS A 387 27.57 -2.62 -11.37
C LYS A 387 27.38 -3.71 -10.32
N ALA A 388 26.18 -3.84 -9.75
CA ALA A 388 25.87 -4.90 -8.79
C ALA A 388 26.12 -6.29 -9.37
N ARG A 389 25.75 -6.52 -10.65
CA ARG A 389 26.03 -7.78 -11.35
C ARG A 389 27.52 -8.04 -11.53
N ALA A 390 28.30 -7.02 -11.83
CA ALA A 390 29.76 -7.14 -11.97
C ALA A 390 30.42 -7.46 -10.62
N ILE A 391 29.94 -6.86 -9.52
CA ILE A 391 30.36 -7.17 -8.15
C ILE A 391 30.03 -8.61 -7.78
N TYR A 392 28.80 -9.05 -8.05
CA TYR A 392 28.37 -10.43 -7.84
C TYR A 392 29.31 -11.42 -8.56
N LYS A 393 29.51 -11.23 -9.87
CA LYS A 393 30.39 -12.09 -10.68
C LYS A 393 31.86 -12.01 -10.24
N TYR A 394 32.30 -10.86 -9.74
CA TYR A 394 33.65 -10.73 -9.17
C TYR A 394 33.80 -11.62 -7.94
N LEU A 395 32.84 -11.62 -7.02
CA LEU A 395 32.90 -12.45 -5.82
C LEU A 395 32.95 -13.93 -6.20
N LEU A 396 32.05 -14.41 -7.06
CA LEU A 396 32.01 -15.82 -7.46
C LEU A 396 33.27 -16.27 -8.21
N LYS A 397 33.97 -15.34 -8.87
CA LYS A 397 35.22 -15.65 -9.57
C LYS A 397 36.43 -15.72 -8.64
N ASN A 398 36.45 -14.93 -7.57
CA ASN A 398 37.64 -14.72 -6.75
C ASN A 398 37.56 -15.39 -5.38
N LEU A 399 36.39 -15.90 -4.99
CA LEU A 399 36.16 -16.59 -3.74
C LEU A 399 35.74 -18.03 -4.00
N GLU A 400 36.04 -18.91 -3.05
CA GLU A 400 35.55 -20.29 -2.99
C GLU A 400 34.64 -20.45 -1.77
N TYR A 401 33.44 -20.99 -1.98
CA TYR A 401 32.54 -21.30 -0.88
C TYR A 401 33.10 -22.37 0.06
N LYS A 402 33.16 -22.03 1.36
CA LYS A 402 33.48 -22.96 2.45
C LYS A 402 32.50 -22.81 3.59
N THR A 403 31.96 -23.92 4.08
CA THR A 403 31.06 -23.92 5.25
C THR A 403 31.76 -23.43 6.53
N LYS A 404 33.09 -23.55 6.59
CA LYS A 404 33.94 -23.06 7.67
C LYS A 404 35.23 -22.48 7.09
N PRO A 405 35.26 -21.20 6.71
CA PRO A 405 36.49 -20.53 6.29
C PRO A 405 37.51 -20.48 7.44
N SER A 406 38.78 -20.30 7.11
CA SER A 406 39.89 -20.22 8.07
C SER A 406 39.85 -18.97 8.95
N SER A 407 39.12 -17.94 8.52
CA SER A 407 38.87 -16.74 9.29
C SER A 407 37.39 -16.41 9.46
N SER A 408 37.07 -15.77 10.59
CA SER A 408 35.76 -15.15 10.82
C SER A 408 35.75 -13.65 10.46
N SER A 409 36.86 -13.13 9.95
CA SER A 409 36.97 -11.75 9.48
C SER A 409 36.63 -11.67 8.00
N VAL A 410 35.59 -10.90 7.68
CA VAL A 410 35.11 -10.71 6.31
C VAL A 410 36.20 -10.12 5.39
N ILE A 411 37.04 -9.22 5.92
CA ILE A 411 38.18 -8.65 5.16
C ILE A 411 39.24 -9.72 4.87
N LYS A 412 39.53 -10.58 5.84
CA LYS A 412 40.49 -11.68 5.65
C LYS A 412 39.94 -12.71 4.66
N ASN A 413 38.64 -12.98 4.69
CA ASN A 413 37.98 -13.89 3.75
C ASN A 413 38.07 -13.39 2.30
N LEU A 414 37.93 -12.07 2.08
CA LEU A 414 38.18 -11.47 0.78
C LEU A 414 39.64 -11.64 0.31
N ALA A 415 40.60 -11.50 1.21
CA ALA A 415 42.03 -11.61 0.89
C ALA A 415 42.47 -13.07 0.66
N ASP A 416 41.95 -14.00 1.44
CA ASP A 416 42.30 -15.42 1.41
C ASP A 416 41.57 -16.18 0.28
N GLY A 417 40.52 -15.58 -0.31
CA GLY A 417 39.80 -16.17 -1.44
C GLY A 417 38.80 -17.24 -1.03
N GLU A 418 38.30 -17.21 0.20
CA GLU A 418 37.34 -18.19 0.72
C GLU A 418 36.26 -17.51 1.58
N ALA A 419 35.01 -17.98 1.49
CA ALA A 419 33.89 -17.38 2.22
C ALA A 419 32.79 -18.39 2.56
N ASP A 420 32.18 -18.25 3.73
CA ASP A 420 30.87 -18.84 4.02
C ASP A 420 29.74 -17.93 3.50
N SER A 421 28.48 -18.37 3.63
CA SER A 421 27.33 -17.58 3.18
C SER A 421 27.22 -16.23 3.88
N TYR A 422 27.59 -16.17 5.16
CA TYR A 422 27.70 -14.90 5.89
C TYR A 422 28.69 -13.95 5.21
N SER A 423 29.94 -14.36 5.05
CA SER A 423 31.00 -13.52 4.48
C SER A 423 30.67 -13.08 3.06
N TYR A 424 30.13 -13.99 2.26
CA TYR A 424 29.63 -13.70 0.92
C TYR A 424 28.57 -12.59 0.91
N SER A 425 27.55 -12.71 1.75
CA SER A 425 26.47 -11.72 1.85
C SER A 425 26.97 -10.34 2.30
N ILE A 426 27.88 -10.31 3.28
CA ILE A 426 28.46 -9.07 3.81
C ILE A 426 29.38 -8.42 2.77
N LEU A 427 30.23 -9.19 2.08
CA LEU A 427 31.12 -8.67 1.04
C LEU A 427 30.33 -8.08 -0.13
N PHE A 428 29.29 -8.79 -0.59
CA PHE A 428 28.43 -8.28 -1.65
C PHE A 428 27.76 -6.95 -1.25
N ALA A 429 27.16 -6.90 -0.05
CA ALA A 429 26.57 -5.68 0.45
C ALA A 429 27.62 -4.56 0.57
N ALA A 430 28.76 -4.80 1.21
CA ALA A 430 29.79 -3.79 1.42
C ALA A 430 30.38 -3.25 0.12
N MET A 431 30.61 -4.10 -0.89
CA MET A 431 31.09 -3.67 -2.20
C MET A 431 30.03 -2.88 -2.99
N CYS A 432 28.75 -3.25 -2.87
CA CYS A 432 27.64 -2.46 -3.44
C CYS A 432 27.57 -1.08 -2.79
N ARG A 433 27.61 -1.02 -1.45
CA ARG A 433 27.63 0.23 -0.68
C ARG A 433 28.80 1.14 -1.06
N ALA A 434 30.01 0.58 -1.17
CA ALA A 434 31.21 1.28 -1.63
C ALA A 434 31.07 1.83 -3.07
N SER A 435 30.16 1.26 -3.87
CA SER A 435 29.86 1.67 -5.25
C SER A 435 28.65 2.61 -5.38
N GLY A 436 28.13 3.12 -4.25
CA GLY A 436 26.96 4.00 -4.19
C GLY A 436 25.64 3.28 -4.49
N ILE A 437 25.56 1.97 -4.24
CA ILE A 437 24.37 1.16 -4.45
C ILE A 437 23.82 0.76 -3.07
N PRO A 438 22.58 1.14 -2.71
CA PRO A 438 22.01 0.74 -1.44
C PRO A 438 21.89 -0.78 -1.37
N ALA A 439 22.46 -1.39 -0.34
CA ALA A 439 22.49 -2.85 -0.20
C ALA A 439 22.43 -3.29 1.26
N ARG A 440 21.87 -4.47 1.51
CA ARG A 440 21.84 -5.05 2.86
C ARG A 440 21.93 -6.58 2.81
N PRO A 441 22.60 -7.20 3.80
CA PRO A 441 22.52 -8.64 4.00
C PRO A 441 21.13 -9.02 4.53
N LYS A 442 20.74 -10.26 4.33
CA LYS A 442 19.60 -10.92 4.94
C LYS A 442 20.08 -12.17 5.66
N ALA A 443 19.41 -12.51 6.76
CA ALA A 443 19.67 -13.75 7.47
C ALA A 443 18.40 -14.50 7.80
N GLY A 444 18.56 -15.81 7.84
CA GLY A 444 17.52 -16.74 8.22
C GLY A 444 18.00 -18.16 8.04
N ILE A 445 17.19 -18.99 7.41
CA ILE A 445 17.53 -20.39 7.10
C ILE A 445 17.25 -20.74 5.66
N LEU A 446 18.00 -21.73 5.16
CA LEU A 446 17.66 -22.50 3.98
C LEU A 446 17.03 -23.82 4.39
N VAL A 447 15.92 -24.18 3.75
CA VAL A 447 15.29 -25.49 3.89
C VAL A 447 15.76 -26.42 2.78
N TYR A 448 16.20 -27.63 3.14
CA TYR A 448 16.74 -28.60 2.18
C TYR A 448 16.35 -30.03 2.59
N ASN A 449 16.55 -31.01 1.70
CA ASN A 449 16.13 -32.40 1.90
C ASN A 449 14.64 -32.47 2.30
N ASN A 450 14.26 -33.50 3.08
CA ASN A 450 12.97 -33.59 3.74
C ASN A 450 13.03 -32.88 5.11
N LYS A 451 12.65 -31.58 5.15
CA LYS A 451 12.50 -30.76 6.38
C LYS A 451 13.78 -30.48 7.18
N GLN A 452 14.96 -30.56 6.56
CA GLN A 452 16.20 -30.10 7.20
C GLN A 452 16.40 -28.60 6.97
N SER A 453 17.13 -27.96 7.87
CA SER A 453 17.40 -26.52 7.81
C SER A 453 18.84 -26.21 8.20
N ILE A 454 19.37 -25.13 7.63
CA ILE A 454 20.69 -24.59 7.98
C ILE A 454 20.63 -23.07 8.02
N ASN A 455 21.35 -22.46 8.96
CA ASN A 455 21.51 -21.01 8.98
C ASN A 455 22.13 -20.57 7.66
N HIS A 456 21.53 -19.55 7.03
CA HIS A 456 21.98 -19.07 5.75
C HIS A 456 21.85 -17.56 5.65
N TYR A 457 22.73 -16.97 4.85
CA TYR A 457 22.82 -15.54 4.65
C TYR A 457 22.94 -15.26 3.17
N TRP A 458 22.22 -14.24 2.73
CA TRP A 458 22.21 -13.76 1.35
C TRP A 458 22.06 -12.24 1.39
N ALA A 459 21.82 -11.59 0.26
CA ALA A 459 21.74 -10.14 0.23
C ALA A 459 20.60 -9.65 -0.67
N GLU A 460 20.35 -8.35 -0.60
CA GLU A 460 19.56 -7.64 -1.60
C GLU A 460 20.14 -6.25 -1.82
N PHE A 461 19.94 -5.72 -3.03
CA PHE A 461 20.35 -4.37 -3.43
C PHE A 461 19.18 -3.61 -4.02
N TYR A 462 19.15 -2.30 -3.86
CA TYR A 462 18.03 -1.45 -4.24
C TYR A 462 18.29 -0.75 -5.58
N ILE A 463 17.30 -0.73 -6.46
CA ILE A 463 17.30 0.05 -7.69
C ILE A 463 16.17 1.07 -7.67
N GLU A 464 16.53 2.35 -7.83
CA GLU A 464 15.57 3.46 -7.90
C GLU A 464 14.56 3.25 -9.03
N GLY A 465 13.26 3.37 -8.74
CA GLY A 465 12.20 3.08 -9.71
C GLY A 465 11.86 1.59 -9.89
N PHE A 466 12.49 0.68 -9.14
CA PHE A 466 12.18 -0.76 -9.19
C PHE A 466 11.96 -1.37 -7.80
N GLY A 467 12.86 -1.11 -6.84
CA GLY A 467 12.82 -1.71 -5.50
C GLY A 467 14.01 -2.63 -5.18
N TRP A 468 13.84 -3.48 -4.17
CA TRP A 468 14.87 -4.43 -3.73
C TRP A 468 14.96 -5.64 -4.66
N ILE A 469 16.17 -6.00 -5.04
CA ILE A 469 16.50 -7.14 -5.89
C ILE A 469 17.31 -8.13 -5.04
N PRO A 470 16.83 -9.38 -4.88
CA PRO A 470 17.53 -10.36 -4.06
C PRO A 470 18.73 -10.97 -4.79
N VAL A 471 19.73 -11.38 -4.01
CA VAL A 471 20.94 -12.04 -4.51
C VAL A 471 21.39 -13.09 -3.50
N ASP A 472 21.70 -14.30 -3.96
CA ASP A 472 22.39 -15.31 -3.15
C ASP A 472 23.74 -15.67 -3.78
N THR A 473 24.80 -15.06 -3.25
CA THR A 473 26.18 -15.29 -3.71
C THR A 473 26.68 -16.69 -3.36
N ALA A 474 26.26 -17.28 -2.25
CA ALA A 474 26.75 -18.60 -1.86
C ALA A 474 26.14 -19.70 -2.73
N LEU A 475 24.83 -19.68 -2.94
CA LEU A 475 24.18 -20.64 -3.84
C LEU A 475 24.59 -20.41 -5.31
N GLY A 476 24.84 -19.15 -5.68
CA GLY A 476 25.44 -18.76 -6.95
C GLY A 476 26.81 -19.38 -7.20
N ASP A 477 27.67 -19.39 -6.17
CA ASP A 477 29.00 -20.03 -6.20
C ASP A 477 28.96 -21.56 -6.15
N GLY A 478 27.76 -22.15 -6.13
CA GLY A 478 27.61 -23.61 -6.09
C GLY A 478 27.56 -24.21 -4.68
N ALA A 479 27.30 -23.42 -3.62
CA ALA A 479 27.01 -24.00 -2.30
C ALA A 479 25.80 -24.93 -2.39
N ARG A 480 25.94 -26.19 -1.95
CA ARG A 480 24.85 -27.18 -1.92
C ARG A 480 24.78 -27.85 -0.56
N PHE A 481 23.56 -28.11 -0.11
CA PHE A 481 23.27 -28.76 1.18
C PHE A 481 22.36 -29.97 0.94
N GLY A 482 22.90 -31.17 1.12
CA GLY A 482 22.16 -32.41 0.84
C GLY A 482 21.56 -32.43 -0.58
N ASN A 483 20.37 -33.00 -0.71
CA ASN A 483 19.51 -32.93 -1.89
C ASN A 483 18.74 -31.60 -1.85
N PHE A 484 19.44 -30.50 -2.12
CA PHE A 484 18.80 -29.21 -2.34
C PHE A 484 18.11 -29.25 -3.72
N PRO A 485 16.80 -28.96 -3.82
CA PRO A 485 16.05 -29.10 -5.06
C PRO A 485 16.36 -27.94 -5.99
N ILE A 486 17.41 -28.08 -6.79
CA ILE A 486 17.68 -27.18 -7.91
C ILE A 486 17.31 -27.92 -9.18
N ASP A 487 16.59 -27.23 -10.05
CA ASP A 487 16.43 -27.66 -11.43
C ASP A 487 17.82 -27.71 -12.11
N GLU A 488 18.24 -28.89 -12.56
CA GLU A 488 19.55 -29.10 -13.19
C GLU A 488 19.74 -28.26 -14.46
N GLU A 489 18.65 -27.75 -15.06
CA GLU A 489 18.68 -26.87 -16.23
C GLU A 489 19.00 -25.40 -15.89
N ILE A 490 18.97 -25.02 -14.61
CA ILE A 490 19.21 -23.64 -14.16
C ILE A 490 20.70 -23.43 -13.87
N ASP A 491 21.31 -22.45 -14.55
CA ASP A 491 22.64 -21.94 -14.18
C ASP A 491 22.55 -21.14 -12.86
N PRO A 492 23.12 -21.64 -11.76
CA PRO A 492 23.05 -20.98 -10.45
C PRO A 492 23.67 -19.58 -10.46
N VAL A 493 24.71 -19.37 -11.26
CA VAL A 493 25.41 -18.08 -11.37
C VAL A 493 24.49 -17.02 -11.94
N GLU A 494 23.64 -17.37 -12.91
CA GLU A 494 22.70 -16.41 -13.50
C GLU A 494 21.41 -16.32 -12.70
N TYR A 495 20.94 -17.42 -12.12
CA TYR A 495 19.66 -17.46 -11.38
C TYR A 495 19.70 -16.66 -10.08
N TYR A 496 20.71 -16.88 -9.22
CA TYR A 496 20.76 -16.24 -7.91
C TYR A 496 21.24 -14.78 -7.94
N PHE A 497 21.37 -14.18 -9.13
CA PHE A 497 21.46 -12.74 -9.30
C PHE A 497 20.11 -12.16 -9.75
N GLY A 498 19.26 -11.86 -8.77
CA GLY A 498 17.93 -11.28 -9.01
C GLY A 498 16.77 -12.22 -8.72
N ASN A 499 17.03 -13.50 -8.47
CA ASN A 499 15.99 -14.48 -8.15
C ASN A 499 16.34 -15.23 -6.85
N LEU A 500 15.30 -15.72 -6.18
CA LEU A 500 15.39 -16.71 -5.10
C LEU A 500 14.29 -17.73 -5.27
N ASP A 501 14.58 -18.97 -4.90
CA ASP A 501 13.60 -20.03 -4.78
C ASP A 501 12.70 -19.86 -3.53
N CYS A 502 11.86 -20.87 -3.27
CA CYS A 502 10.93 -20.89 -2.16
C CYS A 502 11.50 -21.52 -0.86
N HIS A 503 12.80 -21.77 -0.77
CA HIS A 503 13.46 -22.43 0.38
C HIS A 503 14.15 -21.46 1.35
N HIS A 504 14.24 -20.17 1.03
CA HIS A 504 14.78 -19.13 1.92
C HIS A 504 13.73 -18.61 2.90
N ILE A 505 13.83 -18.96 4.18
CA ILE A 505 13.00 -18.36 5.23
C ILE A 505 13.74 -17.19 5.86
N THR A 506 13.18 -15.99 5.75
CA THR A 506 13.78 -14.73 6.22
C THR A 506 13.41 -14.45 7.68
N LEU A 507 14.40 -14.18 8.52
CA LEU A 507 14.22 -13.70 9.89
C LEU A 507 14.68 -12.25 10.10
N THR A 508 15.71 -11.79 9.37
CA THR A 508 16.17 -10.39 9.44
C THR A 508 16.54 -9.83 8.06
N LYS A 509 16.39 -8.51 7.91
CA LYS A 509 16.77 -7.73 6.73
C LYS A 509 17.65 -6.56 7.16
N GLY A 510 18.91 -6.59 6.75
CA GLY A 510 19.94 -5.69 7.27
C GLY A 510 20.35 -6.02 8.70
N ILE A 511 21.23 -5.19 9.26
CA ILE A 511 21.60 -5.24 10.67
C ILE A 511 20.48 -4.57 11.46
N VAL A 512 19.94 -5.26 12.47
CA VAL A 512 18.95 -4.71 13.38
C VAL A 512 19.66 -4.07 14.58
N PRO A 513 19.68 -2.73 14.68
CA PRO A 513 20.35 -2.04 15.77
C PRO A 513 19.46 -2.07 17.02
N VAL A 514 19.81 -2.96 17.95
CA VAL A 514 19.21 -3.00 19.28
C VAL A 514 19.98 -2.07 20.19
N LYS A 515 19.25 -1.22 20.92
CA LYS A 515 19.82 -0.33 21.94
C LYS A 515 19.83 -1.04 23.29
N GLN A 516 20.93 -0.88 24.01
CA GLN A 516 21.04 -1.29 25.41
C GLN A 516 19.98 -0.53 26.23
N ILE A 517 19.23 -1.26 27.05
CA ILE A 517 18.10 -0.75 27.82
C ILE A 517 18.59 -0.19 29.15
N ASP A 518 19.39 -0.97 29.88
CA ASP A 518 19.97 -0.62 31.16
C ASP A 518 21.43 -0.19 30.95
N PRO A 519 21.82 1.05 31.30
CA PRO A 519 23.20 1.52 31.20
C PRO A 519 24.22 0.65 31.96
N GLN A 520 23.80 -0.11 32.97
CA GLN A 520 24.66 -1.02 33.74
C GLN A 520 24.53 -2.49 33.27
N GLY A 521 23.61 -2.77 32.35
CA GLY A 521 23.40 -4.09 31.79
C GLY A 521 24.62 -4.63 31.03
N ARG A 522 24.81 -5.95 31.05
CA ARG A 522 25.81 -6.65 30.26
C ARG A 522 25.17 -7.19 28.99
N ILE A 523 25.58 -6.63 27.84
CA ILE A 523 25.07 -7.04 26.53
C ILE A 523 25.88 -8.22 25.95
N SER A 524 25.19 -9.10 25.24
CA SER A 524 25.78 -10.22 24.51
C SER A 524 25.32 -10.23 23.05
N GLY A 525 26.30 -10.36 22.16
CA GLY A 525 26.08 -10.56 20.72
C GLY A 525 26.40 -12.00 20.32
N ARG A 526 25.69 -12.54 19.33
CA ARG A 526 25.94 -13.87 18.79
C ARG A 526 26.30 -13.83 17.31
N LYS A 527 27.40 -14.48 16.96
CA LYS A 527 27.81 -14.70 15.57
C LYS A 527 27.27 -16.04 15.07
N GLY A 528 26.97 -16.13 13.77
CA GLY A 528 26.57 -17.40 13.14
C GLY A 528 25.15 -17.87 13.45
N LEU A 529 24.30 -17.02 14.05
CA LEU A 529 22.87 -17.30 14.21
C LEU A 529 22.05 -16.87 12.99
N TYR A 530 20.84 -17.40 12.87
CA TYR A 530 19.88 -17.14 11.80
C TYR A 530 19.33 -15.70 11.76
N SER A 531 19.98 -14.74 12.42
CA SER A 531 19.62 -13.32 12.44
C SER A 531 20.85 -12.41 12.47
N LEU A 532 20.63 -11.13 12.15
CA LEU A 532 21.64 -10.08 12.15
C LEU A 532 21.18 -8.93 13.04
N GLN A 533 21.49 -9.01 14.32
CA GLN A 533 21.13 -8.02 15.32
C GLN A 533 22.34 -7.72 16.22
N THR A 534 22.42 -6.50 16.75
CA THR A 534 23.58 -6.05 17.53
C THR A 534 23.60 -6.61 18.95
N ILE A 535 22.43 -6.81 19.54
CA ILE A 535 22.24 -7.37 20.89
C ILE A 535 21.24 -8.52 20.80
N TYR A 536 21.57 -9.64 21.44
CA TYR A 536 20.70 -10.81 21.57
C TYR A 536 20.20 -10.96 23.00
N GLU A 537 21.06 -10.64 23.96
CA GLU A 537 20.81 -10.85 25.37
C GLU A 537 21.38 -9.64 26.14
N GLU A 538 20.65 -9.18 27.14
CA GLU A 538 21.10 -8.13 28.05
C GLU A 538 20.76 -8.56 29.47
N SER A 539 21.77 -8.73 30.32
CA SER A 539 21.58 -9.14 31.71
C SER A 539 21.89 -8.03 32.70
N THR A 540 21.07 -7.93 33.75
CA THR A 540 21.27 -7.03 34.89
C THR A 540 21.33 -7.87 36.16
N GLY A 541 22.32 -7.61 37.03
CA GLY A 541 22.45 -8.29 38.32
C GLY A 541 22.76 -9.80 38.27
N LEU A 542 23.17 -10.35 37.12
CA LEU A 542 23.47 -11.79 36.93
C LEU A 542 24.96 -12.09 36.71
N SER A 543 25.66 -12.65 37.70
CA SER A 543 27.09 -12.97 37.61
C SER A 543 27.41 -14.03 36.56
N SER A 544 26.51 -15.00 36.38
CA SER A 544 26.60 -16.00 35.32
C SER A 544 25.23 -16.51 34.89
N TYR A 545 25.15 -17.00 33.65
CA TYR A 545 24.03 -17.78 33.12
C TYR A 545 24.48 -18.48 31.83
N SER A 546 23.72 -19.48 31.39
CA SER A 546 23.90 -20.13 30.10
C SER A 546 22.63 -20.04 29.28
N SER A 547 22.77 -19.73 28.01
CA SER A 547 21.67 -19.60 27.06
C SER A 547 21.93 -20.42 25.81
N TYR A 548 21.03 -21.37 25.52
CA TYR A 548 21.07 -22.24 24.36
C TYR A 548 20.01 -21.81 23.33
N TRP A 549 20.47 -21.26 22.21
CA TRP A 549 19.62 -20.87 21.09
C TRP A 549 19.42 -22.07 20.18
N ARG A 550 18.20 -22.59 20.17
CA ARG A 550 17.83 -23.74 19.36
C ARG A 550 17.86 -23.35 17.88
N ALA A 551 18.42 -24.23 17.05
CA ALA A 551 18.34 -24.08 15.60
C ALA A 551 16.87 -24.06 15.16
N VAL A 552 16.56 -23.29 14.11
CA VAL A 552 15.21 -23.25 13.55
C VAL A 552 14.91 -24.56 12.86
N ARG A 553 13.86 -25.26 13.29
CA ARG A 553 13.45 -26.56 12.75
C ARG A 553 12.21 -26.42 11.89
N ILE A 554 12.13 -27.22 10.83
CA ILE A 554 10.92 -27.36 10.02
C ILE A 554 10.11 -28.51 10.59
N ILE A 555 8.94 -28.19 11.14
CA ILE A 555 8.00 -29.17 11.70
C ILE A 555 7.18 -29.78 10.58
N ASP A 556 6.64 -28.91 9.72
CA ASP A 556 5.86 -29.31 8.56
C ASP A 556 6.04 -28.37 7.36
N TRP A 557 5.64 -28.84 6.19
CA TRP A 557 5.60 -28.08 4.94
C TRP A 557 4.44 -28.56 4.05
N TRP A 558 3.94 -27.72 3.15
CA TRP A 558 2.81 -28.09 2.27
C TRP A 558 2.81 -27.33 0.95
#